data_AF-A0A371J320-F1
#
_entry.id   AF-A0A371J320-F1
#
_cell.length_a   1.000
_cell.length_b   1.000
_cell.length_c   1.000
_cell.angle_alpha   90.00
_cell.angle_beta   90.00
_cell.angle_gamma   90.00
#
_symmetry.space_group_name_H-M   'P 1'
#
loop_
_entity.id
_entity.type
_entity.pdbx_description
1 polymer ?
#
loop_
_entity_poly.entity_id
_entity_poly.type
_entity_poly.pdbx_seq_one_letter_code
_entity_poly.pdbx_strand_id
1 'polypeptide(L)'
;MFKAGLRVSDDLELTHDCLVKLNNKYWITIDIEKVYVEGHRIPIDDELANMLAVLINDFKQYSNEDNNPKNYIFVRYKGSRKDKPYCQKWIRSVLNLFAVDYNITDELGNRYHFKNHSFRHTYAIKMLNGGADIYI
;
A
#
# COMPACT_ATOMS: atom_id res chain seq x y z
N MET A 1 3.00 1.06 0.49
CA MET A 1 4.33 0.77 1.12
C MET A 1 5.46 1.74 0.75
N PHE A 2 6.18 1.59 -0.38
CA PHE A 2 7.45 2.31 -0.62
C PHE A 2 7.33 3.82 -0.79
N LYS A 3 6.26 4.27 -1.47
CA LYS A 3 6.00 5.69 -1.75
C LYS A 3 5.14 6.39 -0.68
N ALA A 4 4.55 5.64 0.25
CA ALA A 4 3.61 6.19 1.24
C ALA A 4 3.96 5.83 2.71
N GLY A 5 4.93 4.97 2.97
CA GLY A 5 5.36 4.62 4.33
C GLY A 5 4.37 3.81 5.17
N LEU A 6 3.20 3.45 4.63
CA LEU A 6 2.19 2.63 5.29
C LEU A 6 2.70 1.22 5.62
N ARG A 7 2.13 0.61 6.67
CA ARG A 7 2.33 -0.82 6.91
C ARG A 7 1.56 -1.59 5.85
N VAL A 8 2.02 -2.80 5.53
CA VAL A 8 1.32 -3.69 4.57
C VAL A 8 -0.12 -3.93 4.97
N SER A 9 -0.41 -4.12 6.26
CA SER A 9 -1.78 -4.28 6.76
C SER A 9 -2.64 -3.08 6.36
N ASP A 10 -2.14 -1.89 6.69
CA ASP A 10 -2.82 -0.63 6.48
C ASP A 10 -3.03 -0.40 4.96
N ASP A 11 -2.01 -0.68 4.12
CA ASP A 11 -2.13 -0.63 2.65
C ASP A 11 -3.22 -1.58 2.12
N LEU A 12 -3.32 -2.80 2.67
CA LEU A 12 -4.26 -3.82 2.20
C LEU A 12 -5.71 -3.57 2.66
N GLU A 13 -5.89 -2.68 3.64
CA GLU A 13 -7.17 -2.25 4.18
C GLU A 13 -7.64 -0.92 3.58
N LEU A 14 -6.92 -0.36 2.60
CA LEU A 14 -7.36 0.82 1.87
C LEU A 14 -8.71 0.59 1.18
N THR A 15 -9.62 1.54 1.37
CA THR A 15 -10.96 1.55 0.80
C THR A 15 -11.04 2.43 -0.44
N HIS A 16 -12.10 2.27 -1.22
CA HIS A 16 -12.28 2.96 -2.51
C HIS A 16 -12.29 4.50 -2.46
N ASP A 17 -12.53 5.09 -1.29
CA ASP A 17 -12.58 6.52 -1.01
C ASP A 17 -11.24 7.09 -0.49
N CYS A 18 -10.18 6.27 -0.46
CA CYS A 18 -8.89 6.68 0.09
C CYS A 18 -8.18 7.78 -0.72
N LEU A 19 -8.51 7.97 -2.01
CA LEU A 19 -7.84 8.93 -2.88
C LEU A 19 -8.54 10.30 -2.84
N VAL A 20 -7.86 11.31 -2.31
CA VAL A 20 -8.38 12.68 -2.16
C VAL A 20 -7.50 13.67 -2.92
N LYS A 21 -8.13 14.66 -3.57
CA LYS A 21 -7.43 15.78 -4.21
C LYS A 21 -7.72 17.09 -3.47
N LEU A 22 -6.68 17.71 -2.90
CA LEU A 22 -6.76 18.97 -2.17
C LEU A 22 -5.73 19.94 -2.73
N ASN A 23 -6.15 21.17 -3.07
CA ASN A 23 -5.27 22.21 -3.62
C ASN A 23 -4.41 21.69 -4.79
N ASN A 24 -5.04 20.96 -5.72
CA ASN A 24 -4.40 20.30 -6.86
C ASN A 24 -3.32 19.25 -6.53
N LYS A 25 -3.19 18.82 -5.28
CA LYS A 25 -2.30 17.73 -4.85
C LYS A 25 -3.10 16.51 -4.41
N TYR A 26 -2.55 15.33 -4.66
CA TYR A 26 -3.18 14.06 -4.29
C TYR A 26 -2.71 13.58 -2.91
N TRP A 27 -3.62 12.94 -2.20
CA TRP A 27 -3.42 12.41 -0.86
C TRP A 27 -4.09 11.04 -0.75
N ILE A 28 -3.47 10.15 0.02
CA ILE A 28 -4.14 8.97 0.59
C ILE A 28 -4.70 9.37 1.94
N THR A 29 -5.99 9.09 2.18
CA THR A 29 -6.63 9.17 3.50
C THR A 29 -6.91 7.77 4.01
N ILE A 30 -6.54 7.50 5.26
CA ILE A 30 -6.72 6.19 5.90
C ILE A 30 -6.90 6.33 7.42
N ASP A 31 -7.70 5.46 8.00
CA ASP A 31 -7.78 5.27 9.44
C ASP A 31 -6.77 4.20 9.87
N ILE A 32 -5.89 4.53 10.81
CA ILE A 32 -4.85 3.63 11.32
C ILE A 32 -5.29 3.11 12.68
N GLU A 33 -6.09 2.06 12.68
CA GLU A 33 -6.68 1.44 13.89
C GLU A 33 -5.63 1.14 14.97
N LYS A 34 -4.47 0.60 14.57
CA LYS A 34 -3.40 0.17 15.48
C LYS A 34 -2.89 1.30 16.41
N VAL A 35 -2.98 2.54 15.96
CA VAL A 35 -2.55 3.72 16.73
C VAL A 35 -3.70 4.70 16.97
N TYR A 36 -4.94 4.30 16.71
CA TYR A 36 -6.14 5.11 16.92
C TYR A 36 -6.08 6.49 16.23
N VAL A 37 -5.57 6.53 14.99
CA VAL A 37 -5.52 7.76 14.19
C VAL A 37 -6.57 7.69 13.09
N GLU A 38 -7.53 8.59 13.12
CA GLU A 38 -8.56 8.73 12.08
C GLU A 38 -8.17 9.81 11.06
N GLY A 39 -8.52 9.60 9.80
CA GLY A 39 -8.32 10.56 8.72
C GLY A 39 -6.86 10.92 8.46
N HIS A 40 -5.92 9.99 8.72
CA HIS A 40 -4.50 10.23 8.46
C HIS A 40 -4.27 10.48 6.97
N ARG A 41 -3.59 11.58 6.63
CA ARG A 41 -3.35 11.99 5.24
C ARG A 41 -1.88 11.91 4.88
N ILE A 42 -1.61 11.23 3.77
CA ILE A 42 -0.25 11.07 3.23
C ILE A 42 -0.23 11.69 1.84
N PRO A 43 0.63 12.70 1.58
CA PRO A 43 0.74 13.29 0.25
C PRO A 43 1.38 12.27 -0.70
N ILE A 44 0.87 12.22 -1.93
CA ILE A 44 1.34 11.29 -2.96
C ILE A 44 1.56 12.00 -4.30
N ASP A 45 2.40 11.41 -5.13
CA ASP A 45 2.63 11.87 -6.50
C ASP A 45 1.50 11.43 -7.46
N ASP A 46 1.46 12.06 -8.63
CA ASP A 46 0.46 11.76 -9.67
C ASP A 46 0.54 10.32 -10.16
N GLU A 47 1.73 9.73 -10.17
CA GLU A 47 1.94 8.34 -10.60
C GLU A 47 1.21 7.37 -9.67
N LEU A 48 1.39 7.51 -8.36
CA LEU A 48 0.69 6.70 -7.37
C LEU A 48 -0.81 6.99 -7.35
N ALA A 49 -1.20 8.26 -7.54
CA ALA A 49 -2.62 8.63 -7.64
C ALA A 49 -3.30 7.94 -8.84
N ASN A 50 -2.63 7.89 -10.00
CA ASN A 50 -3.14 7.20 -11.18
C ASN A 50 -3.26 5.69 -10.96
N MET A 51 -2.28 5.05 -10.31
CA MET A 51 -2.37 3.63 -9.95
C MET A 51 -3.58 3.35 -9.04
N LEU A 52 -3.80 4.18 -8.01
CA LEU A 52 -4.96 4.05 -7.13
C LEU A 52 -6.27 4.30 -7.87
N ALA A 53 -6.32 5.27 -8.79
CA ALA A 53 -7.51 5.54 -9.58
C ALA A 53 -7.93 4.34 -10.45
N VAL A 54 -6.97 3.58 -10.99
CA VAL A 54 -7.25 2.32 -11.71
C VAL A 54 -7.87 1.28 -10.77
N LEU A 55 -7.29 1.06 -9.59
CA LEU A 55 -7.82 0.11 -8.60
C LEU A 55 -9.22 0.50 -8.10
N ILE A 56 -9.47 1.79 -7.89
CA ILE A 56 -10.78 2.32 -7.52
C ILE A 56 -11.79 2.14 -8.66
N ASN A 57 -11.36 2.27 -9.91
CA ASN A 57 -12.21 2.00 -11.06
C ASN A 57 -12.58 0.51 -11.16
N ASP A 58 -11.62 -0.39 -10.90
CA ASP A 58 -11.88 -1.83 -10.81
C ASP A 58 -12.86 -2.14 -9.66
N PHE A 59 -12.68 -1.51 -8.51
CA PHE A 59 -13.61 -1.60 -7.39
C PHE A 59 -15.04 -1.26 -7.84
N LYS A 60 -15.24 -0.11 -8.50
CA LYS A 60 -16.57 0.34 -8.97
C LYS A 60 -17.21 -0.62 -9.97
N GLN A 61 -16.41 -1.26 -10.82
CA GLN A 61 -16.91 -2.18 -11.83
C GLN A 61 -17.25 -3.56 -11.29
N TYR A 62 -16.50 -4.05 -10.30
CA TYR A 62 -16.55 -5.45 -9.90
C TYR A 62 -17.07 -5.69 -8.48
N SER A 63 -17.10 -4.67 -7.62
CA SER A 63 -17.52 -4.82 -6.23
C SER A 63 -19.03 -4.76 -6.05
N ASN A 64 -19.52 -5.52 -5.07
CA ASN A 64 -20.86 -5.45 -4.52
C ASN A 64 -20.86 -5.93 -3.07
N GLU A 65 -22.01 -5.84 -2.40
CA GLU A 65 -22.15 -6.23 -0.99
C GLU A 65 -21.84 -7.71 -0.72
N ASP A 66 -22.05 -8.60 -1.69
CA ASP A 66 -21.76 -10.03 -1.56
C ASP A 66 -20.27 -10.35 -1.68
N ASN A 67 -19.52 -9.59 -2.49
CA ASN A 67 -18.13 -9.93 -2.82
C ASN A 67 -17.07 -9.03 -2.16
N ASN A 68 -17.46 -7.85 -1.67
CA ASN A 68 -16.57 -6.87 -1.06
C ASN A 68 -17.33 -5.92 -0.12
N PRO A 69 -17.98 -6.42 0.95
CA PRO A 69 -18.78 -5.60 1.86
C PRO A 69 -17.96 -4.52 2.60
N LYS A 70 -16.64 -4.67 2.67
CA LYS A 70 -15.73 -3.73 3.34
C LYS A 70 -15.16 -2.66 2.40
N ASN A 71 -15.53 -2.68 1.13
CA ASN A 71 -15.12 -1.71 0.13
C ASN A 71 -13.60 -1.57 -0.10
N TYR A 72 -12.84 -2.65 0.09
CA TYR A 72 -11.39 -2.65 -0.10
C TYR A 72 -11.00 -2.62 -1.58
N ILE A 73 -9.91 -1.93 -1.91
CA ILE A 73 -9.38 -1.89 -3.29
C ILE A 73 -8.40 -3.03 -3.60
N PHE A 74 -7.88 -3.72 -2.57
CA PHE A 74 -6.96 -4.85 -2.70
C PHE A 74 -7.62 -6.19 -2.36
N VAL A 75 -8.79 -6.46 -2.94
CA VAL A 75 -9.62 -7.63 -2.65
C VAL A 75 -9.68 -8.62 -3.81
N ARG A 76 -10.14 -9.83 -3.54
CA ARG A 76 -10.56 -10.80 -4.56
C ARG A 76 -12.06 -10.75 -4.74
N TYR A 77 -12.55 -10.59 -5.97
CA TYR A 77 -13.99 -10.55 -6.27
C TYR A 77 -14.63 -11.93 -6.45
N LYS A 78 -13.82 -12.99 -6.56
CA LYS A 78 -14.28 -14.35 -6.88
C LYS A 78 -13.49 -15.43 -6.14
N GLY A 79 -14.05 -16.63 -6.06
CA GLY A 79 -13.42 -17.82 -5.48
C GLY A 79 -13.57 -17.94 -3.96
N SER A 80 -12.94 -18.96 -3.37
CA SER A 80 -13.06 -19.27 -1.93
C SER A 80 -12.47 -18.21 -0.99
N ARG A 81 -11.68 -17.28 -1.53
CA ARG A 81 -11.12 -16.12 -0.81
C ARG A 81 -11.72 -14.79 -1.29
N LYS A 82 -12.89 -14.83 -1.94
CA LYS A 82 -13.72 -13.64 -2.17
C LYS A 82 -13.87 -12.85 -0.87
N ASP A 83 -14.00 -11.53 -0.93
CA ASP A 83 -14.08 -10.58 0.21
C ASP A 83 -12.80 -10.36 1.04
N LYS A 84 -11.79 -11.22 0.86
CA LYS A 84 -10.56 -11.15 1.66
C LYS A 84 -9.49 -10.37 0.93
N PRO A 85 -8.85 -9.39 1.57
CA PRO A 85 -7.64 -8.81 1.03
C PRO A 85 -6.55 -9.88 0.91
N TYR A 86 -5.53 -9.57 0.10
CA TYR A 86 -4.32 -10.38 0.09
C TYR A 86 -3.72 -10.45 1.49
N CYS A 87 -3.02 -11.54 1.84
CA CYS A 87 -2.39 -11.62 3.15
C CYS A 87 -0.95 -11.12 3.07
N GLN A 88 -0.47 -10.50 4.16
CA GLN A 88 0.88 -9.97 4.27
C GLN A 88 1.97 -11.02 3.96
N LYS A 89 1.74 -12.28 4.34
CA LYS A 89 2.65 -13.40 4.04
C LYS A 89 2.75 -13.65 2.54
N TRP A 90 1.63 -13.59 1.82
CA TRP A 90 1.60 -13.79 0.37
C TRP A 90 2.34 -12.68 -0.36
N ILE A 91 2.12 -11.41 0.03
CA ILE A 91 2.86 -10.26 -0.53
C ILE A 91 4.38 -10.46 -0.36
N ARG A 92 4.82 -10.84 0.85
CA ARG A 92 6.24 -11.14 1.10
C ARG A 92 6.76 -12.27 0.21
N SER A 93 5.99 -13.34 0.02
CA SER A 93 6.37 -14.46 -0.84
C SER A 93 6.54 -14.01 -2.29
N VAL A 94 5.59 -13.24 -2.84
CA VAL A 94 5.65 -12.72 -4.21
C VAL A 94 6.84 -11.79 -4.39
N LEU A 95 7.13 -10.90 -3.44
CA LEU A 95 8.30 -10.02 -3.51
C LEU A 95 9.62 -10.79 -3.50
N ASN A 96 9.71 -11.88 -2.73
CA ASN A 96 10.91 -12.71 -2.71
C ASN A 96 11.05 -13.59 -3.96
N LEU A 97 9.94 -13.99 -4.59
CA LEU A 97 9.97 -14.59 -5.92
C LEU A 97 10.45 -13.57 -6.97
N PHE A 98 9.96 -12.33 -6.91
CA PHE A 98 10.46 -11.25 -7.76
C PHE A 98 11.97 -11.02 -7.59
N ALA A 99 12.50 -11.08 -6.35
CA ALA A 99 13.94 -11.04 -6.12
C ALA A 99 14.68 -12.20 -6.82
N VAL A 100 14.01 -13.35 -6.95
CA VAL A 100 14.56 -14.52 -7.64
C VAL A 100 14.58 -14.34 -9.14
N ASP A 101 13.45 -13.97 -9.70
CA ASP A 101 13.26 -13.87 -11.15
C ASP A 101 14.17 -12.79 -11.76
N TYR A 102 14.45 -11.73 -11.01
CA TYR A 102 15.28 -10.61 -11.46
C TYR A 102 16.70 -10.60 -10.88
N ASN A 103 17.11 -11.70 -10.22
CA ASN A 103 18.43 -11.85 -9.60
C ASN A 103 18.84 -10.63 -8.74
N ILE A 104 17.93 -10.15 -7.90
CA ILE A 104 18.18 -9.02 -7.01
C ILE A 104 19.06 -9.49 -5.86
N THR A 105 20.23 -8.88 -5.70
CA THR A 105 21.21 -9.21 -4.66
C THR A 105 21.44 -8.07 -3.68
N ASP A 106 21.97 -8.39 -2.50
CA ASP A 106 22.53 -7.43 -1.56
C ASP A 106 23.95 -7.00 -1.97
N GLU A 107 24.56 -6.13 -1.15
CA GLU A 107 25.90 -5.58 -1.37
C GLU A 107 27.01 -6.64 -1.35
N LEU A 108 26.75 -7.81 -0.77
CA LEU A 108 27.68 -8.94 -0.70
C LEU A 108 27.46 -9.94 -1.83
N GLY A 109 26.53 -9.67 -2.76
CA GLY A 109 26.16 -10.55 -3.86
C GLY A 109 25.23 -11.71 -3.47
N ASN A 110 24.73 -11.74 -2.24
CA ASN A 110 23.74 -12.74 -1.83
C ASN A 110 22.35 -12.33 -2.30
N ARG A 111 21.47 -13.30 -2.57
CA ARG A 111 20.07 -13.03 -2.94
C ARG A 111 19.40 -12.13 -1.90
N TYR A 112 18.84 -11.02 -2.34
CA TYR A 112 18.15 -10.09 -1.46
C TYR A 112 16.85 -10.69 -0.94
N HIS A 113 16.62 -10.60 0.37
CA HIS A 113 15.39 -11.07 1.00
C HIS A 113 14.51 -9.90 1.42
N PHE A 114 13.44 -9.65 0.68
CA PHE A 114 12.50 -8.57 0.97
C PHE A 114 11.78 -8.82 2.28
N LYS A 115 11.91 -7.85 3.20
CA LYS A 115 11.09 -7.75 4.40
C LYS A 115 10.13 -6.57 4.26
N ASN A 116 8.89 -6.78 4.65
CA ASN A 116 7.85 -5.76 4.54
C ASN A 116 8.19 -4.46 5.31
N HIS A 117 8.87 -4.57 6.45
CA HIS A 117 9.29 -3.40 7.22
C HIS A 117 10.43 -2.61 6.56
N SER A 118 11.21 -3.23 5.66
CA SER A 118 12.31 -2.55 4.95
C SER A 118 11.78 -1.39 4.12
N PHE A 119 10.66 -1.55 3.40
CA PHE A 119 10.08 -0.47 2.60
C PHE A 119 9.67 0.74 3.44
N ARG A 120 9.05 0.49 4.60
CA ARG A 120 8.65 1.55 5.54
C ARG A 120 9.88 2.26 6.12
N HIS A 121 10.92 1.50 6.46
CA HIS A 121 12.18 2.07 6.91
C HIS A 121 12.81 2.97 5.83
N THR A 122 12.87 2.50 4.58
CA THR A 122 13.40 3.30 3.46
C THR A 122 12.61 4.59 3.25
N TYR A 123 11.28 4.56 3.37
CA TYR A 123 10.46 5.76 3.29
C TYR A 123 10.78 6.75 4.43
N ALA A 124 10.88 6.26 5.67
CA ALA A 124 11.24 7.10 6.82
C ALA A 124 12.62 7.76 6.65
N ILE A 125 13.63 7.01 6.20
CA ILE A 125 14.97 7.56 5.90
C ILE A 125 14.92 8.59 4.77
N LYS A 126 14.13 8.34 3.71
CA LYS A 126 13.95 9.32 2.62
C LYS A 126 13.33 10.63 3.12
N MET A 127 12.35 10.57 4.01
CA MET A 127 11.73 11.74 4.61
C MET A 127 12.73 12.54 5.46
N LEU A 128 13.49 11.86 6.33
CA LEU A 128 14.54 12.48 7.14
C LEU A 128 15.62 13.14 6.27
N ASN A 129 16.12 12.43 5.25
CA ASN A 129 17.11 12.97 4.32
C ASN A 129 16.56 14.12 3.46
N GLY A 130 15.25 14.15 3.23
CA GLY A 130 14.54 15.22 2.54
C GLY A 130 14.25 16.44 3.41
N GLY A 131 14.70 16.46 4.67
CA GLY A 131 14.50 17.57 5.61
C GLY A 131 13.11 17.60 6.24
N ALA A 132 12.37 16.49 6.26
CA ALA A 132 11.12 16.40 7.01
C ALA A 132 11.42 16.54 8.51
N ASP A 133 10.71 17.46 9.16
CA ASP A 133 10.82 17.67 10.61
C ASP A 133 10.22 16.48 11.36
N ILE A 134 10.85 16.07 12.45
CA ILE A 134 10.48 14.87 13.23
C ILE A 134 9.29 15.16 14.16
N TYR A 135 8.91 16.43 14.29
CA TYR A 135 7.75 16.90 15.05
C TYR A 135 6.58 17.23 14.11
N ILE A 136 5.90 16.19 13.61
CA ILE A 136 4.58 16.29 12.96
C ILE A 136 3.65 15.26 13.59
#